data_AF-A0A0D2PY64-F1
#
_entry.id   AF-A0A0D2PY64-F1
#
_cell.length_a   1.000
_cell.length_b   1.000
_cell.length_c   1.000
_cell.angle_alpha   90.00
_cell.angle_beta   90.00
_cell.angle_gamma   90.00
#
_symmetry.space_group_name_H-M   'P 1'
#
loop_
_entity.id
_entity.type
_entity.pdbx_description
1 polymer ?
#
loop_
_entity_poly.entity_id
_entity_poly.type
_entity_poly.pdbx_seq_one_letter_code
_entity_poly.pdbx_strand_id
1 'polypeptide(L)'
;MATTGYHNRSNSFPSRAHPLASKVDEHLSRLASSESASTSSSLNQKLGRLHDLHDCTEKLLLLPLTQQILSHEQQGEYVEELLNGSLGLLDVFTTAKDVVL
;
A
#
# COMPACT_ATOMS: atom_id res chain seq x y z
N MET A 1 32.29 -35.27 -22.44
CA MET A 1 31.76 -33.91 -22.64
C MET A 1 30.87 -33.58 -21.45
N ALA A 2 31.33 -32.73 -20.54
CA ALA A 2 30.59 -32.38 -19.33
C ALA A 2 30.01 -30.98 -19.49
N THR A 3 28.68 -30.87 -19.57
CA THR A 3 27.98 -29.59 -19.61
C THR A 3 27.79 -29.10 -18.18
N THR A 4 28.59 -28.11 -17.77
CA THR A 4 28.37 -27.42 -16.50
C THR A 4 27.17 -26.48 -16.67
N GLY A 5 26.02 -26.87 -16.12
CA GLY A 5 24.82 -26.06 -16.10
C GLY A 5 25.04 -24.81 -15.25
N TYR A 6 25.00 -23.64 -15.88
CA TYR A 6 25.04 -22.36 -15.19
C TYR A 6 23.76 -22.17 -14.37
N HIS A 7 23.87 -22.26 -13.04
CA HIS A 7 22.77 -21.97 -12.14
C HIS A 7 22.72 -20.46 -11.87
N ASN A 8 21.92 -19.75 -12.65
CA ASN A 8 21.72 -18.32 -12.47
C ASN A 8 20.79 -18.10 -11.24
N ARG A 9 21.38 -17.85 -10.07
CA ARG A 9 20.63 -17.44 -8.87
C ARG A 9 20.58 -15.92 -8.82
N SER A 10 19.38 -15.34 -8.94
CA SER A 10 19.17 -13.91 -8.69
C SER A 10 19.45 -13.59 -7.22
N ASN A 11 20.30 -12.60 -6.98
CA ASN A 11 20.56 -12.04 -5.65
C ASN A 11 19.64 -10.82 -5.42
N SER A 12 18.37 -11.05 -5.10
CA SER A 12 17.55 -9.94 -4.63
C SER A 12 18.14 -9.39 -3.32
N PHE A 13 18.54 -8.13 -3.34
CA PHE A 13 18.86 -7.42 -2.11
C PHE A 13 17.57 -7.21 -1.30
N PRO A 14 17.64 -7.24 0.05
CA PRO A 14 16.48 -6.92 0.86
C PRO A 14 15.99 -5.50 0.53
N SER A 15 14.70 -5.37 0.24
CA SER A 15 14.06 -4.08 0.03
C SER A 15 14.18 -3.24 1.30
N ARG A 16 14.96 -2.17 1.26
CA ARG A 16 15.07 -1.24 2.39
C ARG A 16 13.83 -0.35 2.43
N ALA A 17 13.17 -0.28 3.58
CA ALA A 17 12.08 0.67 3.79
C ALA A 17 12.56 2.10 3.51
N HIS A 18 11.65 2.93 2.98
CA HIS A 18 11.96 4.33 2.74
C HIS A 18 12.26 5.04 4.07
N PRO A 19 13.26 5.94 4.16
CA PRO A 19 13.59 6.63 5.42
C PRO A 19 12.39 7.33 6.08
N LEU A 20 11.46 7.85 5.28
CA LEU A 20 10.22 8.44 5.79
C LEU A 20 9.30 7.44 6.48
N ALA A 21 9.23 6.19 6.00
CA ALA A 21 8.43 5.15 6.65
C ALA A 21 8.98 4.81 8.03
N SER A 22 10.30 4.71 8.16
CA SER A 22 10.95 4.53 9.48
C SER A 22 10.70 5.71 10.42
N LYS A 23 10.65 6.93 9.88
CA LYS A 23 10.39 8.14 10.67
C LYS A 23 8.95 8.19 11.18
N VAL A 24 7.98 7.80 10.35
CA VAL A 24 6.58 7.66 10.77
C VAL A 24 6.45 6.63 11.90
N ASP A 25 7.09 5.47 11.78
CA ASP A 25 7.10 4.43 12.80
C ASP A 25 7.69 4.91 14.13
N GLU A 26 8.79 5.68 14.08
CA GLU A 26 9.39 6.30 15.26
C GLU A 26 8.42 7.28 15.93
N HIS A 27 7.77 8.15 15.16
CA HIS A 27 6.81 9.13 15.69
C HIS A 27 5.59 8.45 16.32
N LEU A 28 5.08 7.37 15.71
CA LEU A 28 3.99 6.56 16.26
C LEU A 28 4.40 5.86 17.57
N SER A 29 5.56 5.22 17.58
CA SER A 29 6.09 4.54 18.76
C SER A 29 6.28 5.51 19.94
N ARG A 30 6.77 6.72 19.64
CA ARG A 30 6.93 7.80 20.62
C ARG A 30 5.59 8.31 21.14
N LEU A 31 4.57 8.41 20.28
CA LEU A 31 3.23 8.82 20.69
C LEU A 31 2.57 7.77 21.59
N ALA A 32 2.64 6.49 21.22
CA ALA A 32 2.10 5.37 22.00
C ALA A 32 2.74 5.27 23.40
N SER A 33 4.07 5.40 23.47
CA SER A 33 4.81 5.37 24.75
C SER A 33 4.43 6.52 25.71
N SER A 34 3.90 7.62 25.16
CA SER A 34 3.49 8.80 25.94
C SER A 34 2.12 8.64 26.60
N GLU A 35 1.29 7.73 26.12
CA GLU A 35 0.01 7.40 26.76
C GLU A 35 0.19 6.43 27.93
N SER A 36 1.16 5.52 27.84
CA SER A 36 1.42 4.49 28.85
C SER A 36 2.23 5.00 30.06
N ALA A 37 3.02 6.07 29.88
CA ALA A 37 3.78 6.67 30.96
C ALA A 37 2.94 7.78 31.63
N SER A 38 2.58 7.60 32.91
CA SER A 38 2.03 8.64 33.79
C SER A 38 3.03 9.78 33.97
N THR A 39 3.22 10.60 32.95
CA THR A 39 4.12 11.74 32.95
C THR A 39 3.43 12.92 32.31
N SER A 40 3.46 14.05 33.02
CA SER A 40 2.81 15.31 32.72
C SER A 40 3.40 15.99 31.48
N SER A 41 3.32 15.34 30.31
CA SER A 41 3.66 16.02 29.05
C SER A 41 2.65 17.13 28.82
N SER A 42 3.14 18.35 28.64
CA SER A 42 2.30 19.50 28.33
C SER A 42 1.49 19.24 27.06
N LEU A 43 0.27 19.77 27.00
CA LEU A 43 -0.57 19.74 25.79
C LEU A 43 0.22 20.17 24.54
N ASN A 44 1.07 21.20 24.66
CA ASN A 44 1.90 21.70 23.56
C ASN A 44 2.90 20.66 23.05
N GLN A 45 3.45 19.83 23.94
CA GLN A 45 4.37 18.76 23.56
C GLN A 45 3.65 17.62 22.85
N LYS A 46 2.42 17.28 23.28
CA LYS A 46 1.58 16.30 22.59
C LYS A 46 1.19 16.79 21.19
N LEU A 47 0.76 18.05 21.07
CA LEU A 47 0.42 18.67 19.80
C LEU A 47 1.63 18.77 18.86
N GLY A 48 2.81 19.13 19.38
CA GLY A 48 4.05 19.15 18.58
C GLY A 48 4.40 17.76 18.03
N ARG A 49 4.28 16.70 18.84
CA ARG A 49 4.52 15.32 18.38
C ARG A 49 3.52 14.87 17.31
N LEU A 50 2.26 15.26 17.44
CA LEU A 50 1.23 14.99 16.43
C LEU A 50 1.52 15.74 15.13
N HIS A 51 1.96 17.00 15.23
CA HIS A 51 2.36 17.79 14.07
C HIS A 51 3.55 17.16 13.34
N ASP A 52 4.58 16.71 14.06
CA ASP A 52 5.74 16.01 13.46
C ASP A 52 5.32 14.74 12.70
N LEU A 53 4.41 13.96 13.29
CA LEU A 53 3.85 12.78 12.66
C LEU A 53 3.09 13.17 11.38
N HIS A 54 2.23 14.18 11.45
CA HIS A 54 1.46 14.65 10.31
C HIS A 54 2.37 15.08 9.15
N ASP A 55 3.37 15.92 9.41
CA ASP A 55 4.34 16.38 8.40
C ASP A 55 5.10 15.21 7.73
N CYS A 56 5.50 14.21 8.52
CA CYS A 56 6.17 13.02 7.96
C CYS A 56 5.22 12.16 7.11
N THR A 57 3.96 12.05 7.52
CA THR A 57 2.94 11.27 6.81
C THR A 57 2.54 11.94 5.50
N GLU A 58 2.38 13.26 5.50
CA GLU A 58 2.12 14.06 4.29
C GLU A 58 3.25 13.88 3.27
N LYS A 59 4.51 13.98 3.70
CA LYS A 59 5.68 13.74 2.83
C LYS A 59 5.73 12.31 2.29
N LEU A 60 5.30 11.32 3.06
CA LEU A 60 5.20 9.93 2.63
C LEU A 60 4.11 9.74 1.56
N LEU A 61 2.96 10.40 1.72
CA LEU A 61 1.85 10.37 0.76
C LEU A 61 2.18 11.07 -0.56
N LEU A 62 3.01 12.13 -0.51
CA LEU A 62 3.46 12.86 -1.71
C LEU A 62 4.55 12.13 -2.51
N LEU A 63 5.10 11.01 -2.01
CA LEU A 63 6.07 10.24 -2.78
C LEU A 63 5.43 9.67 -4.06
N PRO A 64 6.12 9.74 -5.22
CA PRO A 64 5.58 9.21 -6.47
C PRO A 64 5.17 7.75 -6.40
N LEU A 65 5.96 6.93 -5.69
CA LEU A 65 5.67 5.51 -5.53
C LEU A 65 4.38 5.29 -4.71
N THR A 66 4.18 6.06 -3.64
CA THR A 66 2.95 5.98 -2.84
C THR A 66 1.74 6.38 -3.66
N GLN A 67 1.84 7.49 -4.41
CA GLN A 67 0.76 7.95 -5.30
C GLN A 67 0.46 6.94 -6.40
N GLN A 68 1.48 6.30 -6.97
CA GLN A 68 1.30 5.26 -7.98
C GLN A 68 0.56 4.04 -7.41
N ILE A 69 0.93 3.58 -6.20
CA ILE A 69 0.25 2.45 -5.55
C ILE A 69 -1.22 2.78 -5.27
N LEU A 70 -1.49 3.96 -4.68
CA LEU A 70 -2.85 4.41 -4.39
C LEU A 70 -3.70 4.55 -5.66
N SER A 71 -3.11 5.05 -6.75
CA SER A 71 -3.80 5.17 -8.05
C SER A 71 -4.09 3.80 -8.67
N HIS A 72 -3.14 2.86 -8.55
CA HIS A 72 -3.30 1.51 -9.08
C HIS A 72 -4.38 0.73 -8.34
N GLU A 73 -4.50 0.93 -7.03
CA GLU A 73 -5.57 0.32 -6.22
C GLU A 73 -6.96 0.77 -6.68
N GLN A 74 -7.15 2.06 -6.96
CA GLN A 74 -8.39 2.56 -7.55
C GLN A 74 -8.64 2.05 -8.98
N GLN A 75 -7.59 1.86 -9.77
CA GLN A 75 -7.72 1.27 -11.10
C GLN A 75 -8.15 -0.21 -11.01
N GLY A 76 -7.73 -0.94 -9.99
CA GLY A 76 -8.12 -2.34 -9.78
C GLY A 76 -9.64 -2.50 -9.62
N GLU A 77 -10.26 -1.68 -8.78
CA GLU A 77 -11.71 -1.69 -8.56
C GLU A 77 -12.49 -1.38 -9.85
N TYR A 78 -12.07 -0.36 -10.59
CA TYR A 78 -12.69 -0.02 -11.88
C TYR A 78 -12.57 -1.14 -12.92
N VAL A 79 -11.41 -1.80 -12.98
CA VAL A 79 -11.18 -2.94 -13.88
C VAL A 79 -12.05 -4.14 -13.48
N GLU A 80 -12.19 -4.41 -12.19
CA GLU A 80 -13.05 -5.47 -11.68
C GLU A 80 -14.53 -5.23 -12.01
N GLU A 81 -15.02 -4.00 -11.79
CA GLU A 81 -16.39 -3.63 -12.13
C GLU A 81 -16.65 -3.79 -13.64
N LEU A 82 -15.73 -3.31 -14.49
CA LEU A 82 -15.82 -3.45 -15.95
C LEU A 82 -15.85 -4.92 -16.40
N LEU A 83 -14.99 -5.76 -15.80
CA LEU A 83 -14.95 -7.19 -16.10
C LEU A 83 -16.24 -7.89 -15.66
N ASN A 84 -16.77 -7.56 -14.49
CA ASN A 84 -18.02 -8.11 -13.99
C ASN A 84 -19.21 -7.73 -14.90
N GLY A 85 -19.28 -6.47 -15.34
CA GLY A 85 -20.28 -6.03 -16.32
C GLY A 85 -20.18 -6.77 -17.65
N SER A 86 -18.96 -6.98 -18.13
CA SER A 86 -18.70 -7.73 -19.38
C SER A 86 -19.11 -9.20 -19.26
N LEU A 87 -18.84 -9.83 -18.11
CA LEU A 87 -19.26 -11.20 -17.82
C LEU A 87 -20.78 -11.33 -17.75
N GLY A 88 -21.46 -10.37 -17.12
CA GLY A 88 -22.92 -10.33 -17.06
C GLY A 88 -23.56 -10.25 -18.46
N LEU A 89 -22.99 -9.43 -19.35
CA LEU A 89 -23.45 -9.38 -20.75
C LEU A 89 -23.25 -10.72 -21.48
N LEU A 90 -22.12 -11.39 -21.25
CA LEU A 90 -21.85 -12.70 -21.82
C LEU A 90 -22.83 -13.76 -21.31
N ASP A 91 -23.20 -13.72 -20.04
CA ASP A 91 -24.18 -14.62 -19.43
C ASP A 91 -25.58 -14.42 -20.03
N VAL A 92 -26.01 -13.16 -20.21
CA VAL A 92 -27.27 -12.82 -20.90
C VAL A 92 -27.24 -13.33 -22.34
N PHE A 93 -26.14 -13.15 -23.06
CA PHE A 93 -26.02 -13.63 -24.44
C PHE A 93 -26.02 -15.16 -24.53
N THR A 94 -25.38 -15.83 -23.58
CA THR A 94 -25.37 -17.30 -23.48
C THR A 94 -26.78 -17.82 -23.20
N THR A 95 -27.47 -17.23 -22.22
CA THR A 95 -28.87 -17.54 -21.91
C THR A 95 -29.77 -17.31 -23.11
N ALA A 96 -29.63 -16.18 -23.81
CA ALA A 96 -30.41 -15.88 -25.01
C ALA A 96 -30.15 -16.91 -26.12
N LYS A 97 -28.90 -17.34 -26.32
CA LYS A 97 -28.55 -18.38 -27.29
C LYS A 97 -29.19 -19.72 -26.95
N ASP A 98 -29.19 -20.10 -25.68
CA ASP A 98 -29.75 -21.38 -25.22
C ASP A 98 -31.30 -21.40 -25.26
N VAL A 99 -31.96 -20.24 -25.22
CA VAL A 99 -33.42 -20.12 -25.42
C VAL A 99 -33.81 -20.16 -26.90
N VAL A 100 -32.92 -19.72 -27.79
CA VAL A 100 -33.18 -19.64 -29.24
C VAL A 100 -32.88 -20.97 -29.96
N LEU A 101 -32.18 -21.90 -29.30
CA LEU A 101 -31.90 -23.27 -29.77
C LEU A 101 -32.93 -24.28 -29.24
#